data_AF-A0A9E6ZAV0-F1
#
_entry.id   AF-A0A9E6ZAV0-F1
#
_cell.length_a   1.000
_cell.length_b   1.000
_cell.length_c   1.000
_cell.angle_alpha   90.00
_cell.angle_beta   90.00
_cell.angle_gamma   90.00
#
_symmetry.space_group_name_H-M   'P 1'
#
loop_
_entity.id
_entity.type
_entity.pdbx_description
1 polymer ?
#
loop_
_entity_poly.entity_id
_entity_poly.type
_entity_poly.pdbx_seq_one_letter_code
_entity_poly.pdbx_strand_id
1 'polypeptide(L)'
;MDKAFNDGPQLGISLDTMRSWISWQLDKWEEWDKEQSDDSWLRIETGNSHWPTADRLLVHAFAPVRRYAERILGNEPFDDKALQADSFAELAAFGRECLAIHASASATFTTEQARAETKYQTRSAGEWTITPEEALVHALTHCYWHLGGVVHLLRANNIAPPQWNDLIFYAAGLHEQDQSASQG
;
A
#
# COMPACT_ATOMS: atom_id res chain seq x y z
N MET A 1 -23.45 -20.53 25.83
CA MET A 1 -21.98 -20.35 25.94
C MET A 1 -21.63 -19.24 24.97
N ASP A 2 -21.78 -17.99 25.43
CA ASP A 2 -21.43 -16.82 24.63
C ASP A 2 -19.97 -16.50 24.89
N LYS A 3 -19.10 -16.84 23.94
CA LYS A 3 -17.76 -16.28 23.90
C LYS A 3 -17.83 -14.97 23.13
N ALA A 4 -18.02 -13.89 23.88
CA ALA A 4 -17.81 -12.53 23.42
C ALA A 4 -16.34 -12.33 23.02
N PHE A 5 -15.99 -12.69 21.78
CA PHE A 5 -14.77 -12.19 21.14
C PHE A 5 -14.99 -10.79 20.55
N ASN A 6 -16.24 -10.30 20.54
CA ASN A 6 -16.65 -9.06 19.88
C ASN A 6 -16.92 -7.87 20.83
N ASP A 7 -16.90 -8.07 22.16
CA ASP A 7 -17.19 -6.99 23.12
C ASP A 7 -15.92 -6.37 23.74
N GLY A 8 -14.74 -6.79 23.27
CA GLY A 8 -13.47 -6.11 23.57
C GLY A 8 -13.30 -4.85 22.72
N PRO A 9 -12.38 -3.94 23.07
CA PRO A 9 -12.03 -2.82 22.20
C PRO A 9 -11.74 -3.37 20.80
N GLN A 10 -12.45 -2.86 19.79
CA GLN A 10 -12.17 -3.23 18.40
C GLN A 10 -10.71 -2.88 18.12
N LEU A 11 -9.89 -3.91 17.89
CA LEU A 11 -8.58 -3.76 17.27
C LEU A 11 -8.80 -3.32 15.82
N GLY A 12 -9.12 -2.04 15.64
CA GLY A 12 -9.14 -1.39 14.34
C GLY A 12 -7.71 -1.09 13.91
N ILE A 13 -7.33 -1.54 12.72
CA ILE A 13 -6.08 -1.10 12.10
C ILE A 13 -6.33 0.31 11.56
N SER A 14 -5.65 1.30 12.14
CA SER A 14 -5.75 2.69 11.66
C SER A 14 -5.10 2.84 10.28
N LEU A 15 -5.50 3.88 9.53
CA LEU A 15 -4.84 4.22 8.27
C LEU A 15 -3.34 4.52 8.48
N ASP A 16 -2.97 5.16 9.61
CA ASP A 16 -1.58 5.41 9.97
C ASP A 16 -0.82 4.10 10.16
N THR A 17 -1.37 3.15 10.93
CA THR A 17 -0.76 1.84 11.12
C THR A 17 -0.53 1.13 9.79
N MET A 18 -1.51 1.18 8.88
CA MET A 18 -1.40 0.53 7.58
C MET A 18 -0.39 1.24 6.66
N ARG A 19 -0.30 2.57 6.69
CA ARG A 19 0.74 3.33 5.96
C ARG A 19 2.14 3.09 6.50
N SER A 20 2.31 3.02 7.82
CA SER A 20 3.61 2.73 8.42
C SER A 20 4.06 1.31 8.10
N TRP A 21 3.14 0.36 8.13
CA TRP A 21 3.42 -1.02 7.72
C TRP A 21 3.75 -1.14 6.22
N ILE A 22 2.91 -0.57 5.35
CA ILE A 22 3.25 0.12 4.09
C ILE A 22 4.74 0.38 3.83
N SER A 23 5.19 1.47 4.45
CA SER A 23 6.54 2.00 4.37
C SER A 23 7.59 0.99 4.84
N TRP A 24 7.32 0.26 5.93
CA TRP A 24 8.22 -0.76 6.44
C TRP A 24 8.41 -1.92 5.44
N GLN A 25 7.36 -2.31 4.71
CA GLN A 25 7.50 -3.24 3.59
C GLN A 25 8.42 -2.66 2.52
N LEU A 26 8.24 -1.39 2.12
CA LEU A 26 9.13 -0.76 1.13
C LEU A 26 10.60 -0.78 1.58
N ASP A 27 10.89 -0.51 2.85
CA ASP A 27 12.25 -0.62 3.40
C ASP A 27 12.82 -2.03 3.21
N LYS A 28 12.03 -3.07 3.52
CA LYS A 28 12.43 -4.48 3.36
C LYS A 28 12.68 -4.86 1.91
N TRP A 29 11.83 -4.37 1.00
CA TRP A 29 12.02 -4.59 -0.43
C TRP A 29 13.27 -3.89 -0.95
N GLU A 30 13.57 -2.67 -0.50
CA GLU A 30 14.79 -1.95 -0.89
C GLU A 30 16.06 -2.61 -0.34
N GLU A 31 16.00 -3.18 0.87
CA GLU A 31 17.10 -3.98 1.43
C GLU A 31 17.33 -5.24 0.59
N TRP A 32 16.26 -5.98 0.29
CA TRP A 32 16.31 -7.21 -0.50
C TRP A 32 16.76 -6.97 -1.95
N ASP A 33 16.32 -5.87 -2.57
CA ASP A 33 16.68 -5.49 -3.94
C ASP A 33 18.19 -5.23 -4.08
N LYS A 34 18.82 -4.60 -3.06
CA LYS A 34 20.28 -4.40 -3.02
C LYS A 34 21.07 -5.70 -2.93
N GLU A 35 20.45 -6.80 -2.47
CA GLU A 35 21.06 -8.13 -2.43
C GLU A 35 20.93 -8.86 -3.77
N GLN A 36 20.09 -8.37 -4.69
CA GLN A 36 19.97 -8.93 -6.03
C GLN A 36 21.14 -8.49 -6.91
N SER A 37 21.45 -9.29 -7.93
CA SER A 37 22.50 -8.96 -8.89
C SER A 37 22.14 -7.78 -9.81
N ASP A 38 20.84 -7.60 -10.08
CA ASP A 38 20.25 -6.53 -10.87
C ASP A 38 18.72 -6.45 -10.69
N ASP A 39 18.10 -5.41 -11.24
CA ASP A 39 16.66 -5.18 -11.24
C ASP A 39 15.90 -6.05 -12.27
N SER A 40 16.50 -7.15 -12.77
CA SER A 40 15.86 -7.99 -13.80
C SER A 40 14.54 -8.61 -13.34
N TRP A 41 14.37 -8.81 -12.03
CA TRP A 41 13.13 -9.31 -11.43
C TRP A 41 11.93 -8.38 -11.70
N LEU A 42 12.16 -7.07 -11.92
CA LEU A 42 11.11 -6.13 -12.31
C LEU A 42 10.50 -6.43 -13.68
N ARG A 43 11.21 -7.18 -14.52
CA ARG A 43 10.79 -7.53 -15.88
C ARG A 43 10.09 -8.88 -15.98
N ILE A 44 9.91 -9.58 -14.85
CA ILE A 44 9.17 -10.84 -14.81
C ILE A 44 7.74 -10.59 -15.29
N GLU A 45 7.28 -11.42 -16.23
CA GLU A 45 5.95 -11.33 -16.80
C GLU A 45 4.87 -11.78 -15.81
N THR A 46 3.80 -11.00 -15.69
CA THR A 46 2.68 -11.31 -14.78
C THR A 46 1.61 -12.21 -15.41
N GLY A 47 1.63 -12.36 -16.74
CA GLY A 47 0.54 -12.97 -17.51
C GLY A 47 -0.72 -12.09 -17.64
N ASN A 48 -0.71 -10.85 -17.14
CA ASN A 48 -1.82 -9.91 -17.23
C ASN A 48 -1.50 -8.80 -18.25
N SER A 49 -2.29 -8.67 -19.32
CA SER A 49 -2.07 -7.69 -20.38
C SER A 49 -2.18 -6.23 -19.93
N HIS A 50 -2.88 -5.94 -18.82
CA HIS A 50 -2.97 -4.59 -18.26
C HIS A 50 -1.71 -4.18 -17.50
N TRP A 51 -1.02 -5.14 -16.88
CA TRP A 51 0.19 -4.92 -16.08
C TRP A 51 1.21 -6.00 -16.43
N PRO A 52 1.82 -5.93 -17.63
CA PRO A 52 2.51 -7.07 -18.23
C PRO A 52 3.72 -7.57 -17.43
N THR A 53 4.33 -6.71 -16.62
CA THR A 53 5.57 -6.95 -15.90
C THR A 53 5.47 -6.54 -14.42
N ALA A 54 6.37 -7.06 -13.58
CA ALA A 54 6.35 -6.82 -12.14
C ALA A 54 6.44 -5.32 -11.76
N ASP A 55 7.27 -4.53 -12.45
CA ASP A 55 7.31 -3.07 -12.30
C ASP A 55 5.95 -2.42 -12.56
N ARG A 56 5.26 -2.82 -13.63
CA ARG A 56 3.93 -2.31 -13.97
C ARG A 56 2.88 -2.70 -12.94
N LEU A 57 3.00 -3.89 -12.37
CA LEU A 57 2.16 -4.32 -11.26
C LEU A 57 2.42 -3.51 -9.99
N LEU A 58 3.67 -3.17 -9.70
CA LEU A 58 4.04 -2.32 -8.55
C LEU A 58 3.54 -0.88 -8.74
N VAL A 59 3.71 -0.28 -9.92
CA VAL A 59 3.10 1.02 -10.24
C VAL A 59 1.58 0.96 -10.02
N HIS A 60 0.94 -0.10 -10.52
CA HIS A 60 -0.49 -0.29 -10.34
C HIS A 60 -0.90 -0.47 -8.87
N ALA A 61 -0.08 -1.12 -8.04
CA ALA A 61 -0.36 -1.29 -6.62
C ALA A 61 -0.48 0.06 -5.89
N PHE A 62 0.43 0.99 -6.19
CA PHE A 62 0.50 2.30 -5.54
C PHE A 62 -0.36 3.39 -6.22
N ALA A 63 -0.61 3.30 -7.52
CA ALA A 63 -1.34 4.34 -8.25
C ALA A 63 -2.73 4.67 -7.66
N PRO A 64 -3.56 3.72 -7.21
CA PRO A 64 -4.80 4.03 -6.51
C PRO A 64 -4.59 4.83 -5.22
N VAL A 65 -3.52 4.56 -4.46
CA VAL A 65 -3.19 5.29 -3.22
C VAL A 65 -3.07 6.78 -3.49
N ARG A 66 -2.32 7.16 -4.52
CA ARG A 66 -2.20 8.56 -4.96
C ARG A 66 -3.49 9.09 -5.57
N ARG A 67 -4.11 8.34 -6.50
CA ARG A 67 -5.28 8.79 -7.27
C ARG A 67 -6.48 9.12 -6.37
N TYR A 68 -6.80 8.25 -5.41
CA TYR A 68 -7.91 8.50 -4.48
C TYR A 68 -7.59 9.69 -3.56
N ALA A 69 -6.35 9.79 -3.08
CA ALA A 69 -5.92 10.88 -2.21
C ALA A 69 -5.92 12.24 -2.92
N GLU A 70 -5.39 12.33 -4.15
CA GLU A 70 -5.41 13.56 -4.95
C GLU A 70 -6.84 14.02 -5.25
N ARG A 71 -7.73 13.10 -5.61
CA ARG A 71 -9.13 13.44 -5.85
C ARG A 71 -9.83 13.97 -4.59
N ILE A 72 -9.55 13.37 -3.44
CA ILE A 72 -10.02 13.86 -2.14
C ILE A 72 -9.51 15.28 -1.87
N LEU A 73 -8.25 15.55 -2.20
CA LEU A 73 -7.63 16.87 -2.08
C LEU A 73 -8.11 17.88 -3.14
N GLY A 74 -8.97 17.47 -4.08
CA GLY A 74 -9.45 18.31 -5.18
C GLY A 74 -8.46 18.51 -6.33
N ASN A 75 -7.40 17.70 -6.37
CA ASN A 75 -6.39 17.73 -7.44
C ASN A 75 -6.81 16.85 -8.63
N GLU A 76 -6.17 17.09 -9.79
CA GLU A 76 -6.30 16.21 -10.94
C GLU A 76 -5.72 14.82 -10.59
N PRO A 77 -6.46 13.71 -10.80
CA PRO A 77 -5.97 12.40 -10.38
C PRO A 77 -4.83 11.87 -11.26
N PHE A 78 -3.80 11.33 -10.62
CA PHE A 78 -2.61 10.78 -11.26
C PHE A 78 -2.89 9.78 -12.39
N ASP A 79 -2.18 9.98 -13.51
CA ASP A 79 -2.14 9.03 -14.62
C ASP A 79 -0.94 8.10 -14.51
N ASP A 80 -1.22 6.86 -14.09
CA ASP A 80 -0.25 5.78 -13.91
C ASP A 80 0.41 5.32 -15.21
N LYS A 81 -0.16 5.64 -16.37
CA LYS A 81 0.47 5.38 -17.67
C LYS A 81 1.67 6.29 -17.93
N ALA A 82 1.74 7.44 -17.27
CA ALA A 82 2.83 8.40 -17.43
C ALA A 82 4.09 8.00 -16.65
N LEU A 83 3.97 7.13 -15.64
CA LEU A 83 5.11 6.70 -14.85
C LEU A 83 5.89 5.62 -15.60
N GLN A 84 7.17 5.88 -15.84
CA GLN A 84 8.17 4.89 -16.22
C GLN A 84 9.16 4.86 -15.07
N ALA A 85 9.26 3.71 -14.41
CA ALA A 85 10.27 3.47 -13.39
C ALA A 85 11.23 2.43 -13.93
N ASP A 86 12.50 2.80 -14.00
CA ASP A 86 13.56 1.98 -14.56
C ASP A 86 14.31 1.21 -13.47
N SER A 87 14.09 1.56 -12.20
CA SER A 87 14.66 0.86 -11.05
C SER A 87 13.66 0.68 -9.91
N PHE A 88 13.97 -0.24 -9.00
CA PHE A 88 13.15 -0.42 -7.80
C PHE A 88 13.23 0.82 -6.87
N ALA A 89 14.37 1.50 -6.82
CA ALA A 89 14.52 2.73 -6.05
C ALA A 89 13.52 3.83 -6.47
N GLU A 90 13.27 3.97 -7.78
CA GLU A 90 12.25 4.89 -8.30
C GLU A 90 10.83 4.45 -7.93
N LEU A 91 10.54 3.15 -7.99
CA LEU A 91 9.25 2.59 -7.55
C LEU A 91 9.01 2.81 -6.05
N ALA A 92 10.04 2.61 -5.22
CA ALA A 92 9.98 2.83 -3.78
C ALA A 92 9.77 4.32 -3.46
N ALA A 93 10.47 5.22 -4.15
CA ALA A 93 10.27 6.66 -4.02
C ALA A 93 8.82 7.07 -4.40
N PHE A 94 8.30 6.53 -5.51
CA PHE A 94 6.91 6.74 -5.90
C PHE A 94 5.93 6.20 -4.84
N GLY A 95 6.18 5.00 -4.31
CA GLY A 95 5.37 4.41 -3.24
C GLY A 95 5.31 5.31 -2.00
N ARG A 96 6.45 5.86 -1.56
CA ARG A 96 6.52 6.80 -0.43
C ARG A 96 5.79 8.12 -0.71
N GLU A 97 5.91 8.66 -1.92
CA GLU A 97 5.13 9.84 -2.34
C GLU A 97 3.63 9.55 -2.24
N CYS A 98 3.18 8.40 -2.73
CA CYS A 98 1.78 7.97 -2.63
C CYS A 98 1.31 7.92 -1.17
N LEU A 99 2.10 7.34 -0.26
CA LEU A 99 1.78 7.26 1.16
C LEU A 99 1.72 8.65 1.83
N ALA A 100 2.59 9.57 1.45
CA ALA A 100 2.59 10.94 1.98
C ALA A 100 1.37 11.75 1.54
N ILE A 101 0.96 11.63 0.27
CA ILE A 101 -0.26 12.25 -0.25
C ILE A 101 -1.50 11.64 0.42
N HIS A 102 -1.51 10.32 0.59
CA HIS A 102 -2.59 9.62 1.31
C HIS A 102 -2.72 10.07 2.76
N ALA A 103 -1.60 10.26 3.48
CA ALA A 103 -1.61 10.81 4.83
C ALA A 103 -2.24 12.21 4.85
N SER A 104 -1.83 13.08 3.91
CA SER A 104 -2.39 14.44 3.77
C SER A 104 -3.90 14.43 3.52
N ALA A 105 -4.37 13.55 2.63
CA ALA A 105 -5.80 13.37 2.36
C ALA A 105 -6.57 12.91 3.62
N SER A 106 -6.05 11.93 4.36
CA SER A 106 -6.70 11.44 5.57
C SER A 106 -6.78 12.48 6.70
N ALA A 107 -5.88 13.47 6.72
CA ALA A 107 -5.89 14.56 7.70
C ALA A 107 -6.85 15.71 7.33
N THR A 108 -7.45 15.69 6.14
CA THR A 108 -8.28 16.80 5.62
C THR A 108 -9.68 16.82 6.23
N PHE A 109 -10.22 15.67 6.62
CA PHE A 109 -11.62 15.54 7.02
C PHE A 109 -11.82 15.35 8.52
N THR A 110 -12.93 15.90 9.03
CA THR A 110 -13.53 15.42 10.29
C THR A 110 -14.10 14.02 10.10
N THR A 111 -14.34 13.28 11.19
CA THR A 111 -14.97 11.95 11.14
C THR A 111 -16.31 11.94 10.40
N GLU A 112 -17.12 13.00 10.55
CA GLU A 112 -18.41 13.12 9.87
C GLU A 112 -18.23 13.29 8.36
N GLN A 113 -17.34 14.18 7.94
CA GLN A 113 -17.04 14.39 6.52
C GLN A 113 -16.43 13.16 5.86
N ALA A 114 -15.57 12.42 6.58
CA ALA A 114 -14.96 11.20 6.08
C ALA A 114 -16.00 10.10 5.77
N ARG A 115 -17.18 10.17 6.40
CA ARG A 115 -18.29 9.22 6.26
C ARG A 115 -19.46 9.73 5.42
N ALA A 116 -19.35 10.95 4.90
CA ALA A 116 -20.34 11.47 3.98
C ALA A 116 -20.19 10.78 2.62
N GLU A 117 -21.30 10.27 2.10
CA GLU A 117 -21.33 9.64 0.78
C GLU A 117 -20.99 10.66 -0.32
N THR A 118 -20.11 10.27 -1.23
CA THR A 118 -19.82 11.03 -2.45
C THR A 118 -19.97 10.14 -3.67
N LYS A 119 -20.40 10.74 -4.77
CA LYS A 119 -20.36 10.08 -6.07
C LYS A 119 -18.92 10.05 -6.58
N TYR A 120 -18.50 8.89 -7.04
CA TYR A 120 -17.15 8.63 -7.50
C TYR A 120 -17.19 7.99 -8.88
N GLN A 121 -16.72 8.72 -9.89
CA GLN A 121 -16.55 8.15 -11.22
C GLN A 121 -15.28 7.30 -11.26
N THR A 122 -15.44 5.98 -11.35
CA THR A 122 -14.33 5.06 -11.55
C THR A 122 -13.89 5.07 -13.02
N ARG A 123 -12.64 4.67 -13.29
CA ARG A 123 -12.13 4.58 -14.68
C ARG A 123 -12.76 3.43 -15.48
N SER A 124 -13.18 2.35 -14.80
CA SER A 124 -13.57 1.09 -15.44
C SER A 124 -14.98 0.60 -15.11
N ALA A 125 -15.54 1.01 -13.97
CA ALA A 125 -16.77 0.44 -13.41
C ALA A 125 -17.94 1.44 -13.32
N GLY A 126 -17.83 2.63 -13.92
CA GLY A 126 -18.86 3.66 -13.89
C GLY A 126 -18.88 4.50 -12.60
N GLU A 127 -20.02 5.13 -12.32
CA GLU A 127 -20.25 5.95 -11.12
C GLU A 127 -20.62 5.06 -9.93
N TRP A 128 -19.92 5.23 -8.81
CA TRP A 128 -20.15 4.51 -7.56
C TRP A 128 -20.43 5.53 -6.44
N THR A 129 -21.24 5.15 -5.46
CA THR A 129 -21.40 5.94 -4.23
C THR A 129 -20.48 5.33 -3.17
N ILE A 130 -19.47 6.08 -2.73
CA ILE A 130 -18.52 5.67 -1.69
C ILE A 130 -18.22 6.87 -0.78
N THR A 131 -17.74 6.62 0.42
CA THR A 131 -17.25 7.65 1.34
C THR A 131 -15.73 7.88 1.15
N PRO A 132 -15.19 9.05 1.54
CA PRO A 132 -13.74 9.26 1.57
C PRO A 132 -12.99 8.23 2.43
N GLU A 133 -13.56 7.83 3.58
CA GLU A 133 -12.98 6.79 4.44
C GLU A 133 -12.85 5.46 3.68
N GLU A 134 -13.91 5.00 3.01
CA GLU A 134 -13.88 3.77 2.21
C GLU A 134 -12.87 3.86 1.07
N ALA A 135 -12.79 4.99 0.38
CA ALA A 135 -11.82 5.20 -0.70
C ALA A 135 -10.37 5.07 -0.20
N LEU A 136 -10.06 5.69 0.94
CA LEU A 136 -8.72 5.67 1.53
C LEU A 136 -8.34 4.29 2.07
N VAL A 137 -9.27 3.57 2.71
CA VAL A 137 -9.07 2.19 3.17
C VAL A 137 -8.89 1.24 1.98
N HIS A 138 -9.74 1.37 0.95
CA HIS A 138 -9.64 0.59 -0.27
C HIS A 138 -8.27 0.75 -0.93
N ALA A 139 -7.74 1.98 -0.99
CA ALA A 139 -6.48 2.22 -1.67
C ALA A 139 -5.29 1.51 -0.99
N LEU A 140 -5.22 1.52 0.35
CA LEU A 140 -4.15 0.82 1.08
C LEU A 140 -4.32 -0.70 1.03
N THR A 141 -5.55 -1.21 1.16
CA THR A 141 -5.83 -2.65 1.07
C THR A 141 -5.57 -3.19 -0.34
N HIS A 142 -5.86 -2.41 -1.39
CA HIS A 142 -5.51 -2.71 -2.77
C HIS A 142 -3.99 -2.79 -2.98
N CYS A 143 -3.25 -1.79 -2.46
CA CYS A 143 -1.78 -1.80 -2.49
C CYS A 143 -1.22 -3.06 -1.84
N TYR A 144 -1.68 -3.37 -0.62
CA TYR A 144 -1.30 -4.58 0.10
C TYR A 144 -1.56 -5.86 -0.71
N TRP A 145 -2.76 -5.99 -1.28
CA TRP A 145 -3.14 -7.17 -2.05
C TRP A 145 -2.19 -7.41 -3.22
N HIS A 146 -1.82 -6.35 -3.95
CA HIS A 146 -0.89 -6.45 -5.07
C HIS A 146 0.55 -6.72 -4.66
N LEU A 147 1.02 -6.19 -3.52
CA LEU A 147 2.34 -6.56 -2.99
C LEU A 147 2.41 -8.08 -2.73
N GLY A 148 1.35 -8.68 -2.18
CA GLY A 148 1.22 -10.13 -2.06
C GLY A 148 1.26 -10.87 -3.42
N GLY A 149 0.66 -10.27 -4.45
CA GLY A 149 0.73 -10.76 -5.83
C GLY A 149 2.17 -10.79 -6.38
N VAL A 150 2.97 -9.76 -6.11
CA VAL A 150 4.39 -9.74 -6.52
C VAL A 150 5.19 -10.80 -5.77
N VAL A 151 4.94 -11.00 -4.47
CA VAL A 151 5.55 -12.09 -3.69
C VAL A 151 5.24 -13.47 -4.32
N HIS A 152 4.00 -13.69 -4.74
CA HIS A 152 3.62 -14.92 -5.45
C HIS A 152 4.38 -15.04 -6.78
N LEU A 153 4.45 -13.96 -7.55
CA LEU A 153 5.15 -13.91 -8.84
C LEU A 153 6.64 -14.26 -8.71
N LEU A 154 7.33 -13.72 -7.70
CA LEU A 154 8.74 -14.05 -7.42
C LEU A 154 8.90 -15.55 -7.12
N ARG A 155 8.06 -16.09 -6.24
CA ARG A 155 8.10 -17.53 -5.90
C ARG A 155 7.83 -18.43 -7.11
N ALA A 156 6.89 -18.05 -7.98
CA ALA A 156 6.59 -18.78 -9.21
C ALA A 156 7.80 -18.83 -10.18
N ASN A 157 8.73 -17.87 -10.06
CA ASN A 157 9.96 -17.79 -10.83
C ASN A 157 11.19 -18.30 -10.06
N ASN A 158 11.00 -19.04 -8.96
CA ASN A 158 12.06 -19.55 -8.09
C ASN A 158 12.97 -18.47 -7.46
N ILE A 159 12.44 -17.25 -7.32
CA ILE A 159 13.12 -16.15 -6.63
C ILE A 159 12.55 -16.06 -5.21
N ALA A 160 13.44 -16.05 -4.22
CA ALA A 160 13.05 -15.85 -2.83
C ALA A 160 12.64 -14.38 -2.62
N PRO A 161 11.39 -14.09 -2.21
CA PRO A 161 10.97 -12.73 -1.90
C PRO A 161 11.58 -12.24 -0.58
N PRO A 162 11.50 -10.93 -0.26
CA PRO A 162 11.83 -10.43 1.07
C PRO A 162 11.13 -11.26 2.16
N GLN A 163 11.83 -11.53 3.26
CA GLN A 163 11.26 -12.29 4.38
C GLN A 163 10.48 -11.40 5.34
N TRP A 164 9.67 -12.03 6.19
CA TRP A 164 8.94 -11.38 7.30
C TRP A 164 7.91 -10.35 6.86
N ASN A 165 7.21 -10.59 5.75
CA ASN A 165 6.19 -9.66 5.26
C ASN A 165 4.90 -9.62 6.11
N ASP A 166 4.77 -10.44 7.16
CA ASP A 166 3.58 -10.46 7.99
C ASP A 166 3.53 -9.28 8.97
N LEU A 167 2.33 -8.71 9.17
CA LEU A 167 2.09 -7.58 10.10
C LEU A 167 2.54 -7.89 11.54
N ILE A 168 2.56 -9.15 11.95
CA ILE A 168 3.03 -9.57 13.28
C ILE A 168 4.52 -9.21 13.51
N PHE A 169 5.35 -9.27 12.48
CA PHE A 169 6.78 -8.95 12.60
C PHE A 169 7.02 -7.44 12.71
N TYR A 170 6.18 -6.64 12.04
CA TYR A 170 6.18 -5.19 12.23
C TYR A 170 5.80 -4.82 13.67
N ALA A 171 4.73 -5.43 14.21
CA ALA A 171 4.31 -5.17 15.59
C ALA A 171 5.37 -5.60 16.61
N ALA A 172 6.02 -6.75 16.40
CA ALA A 172 7.12 -7.21 17.26
C ALA A 172 8.29 -6.22 17.29
N GLY A 173 8.68 -5.67 16.14
CA GLY A 173 9.74 -4.67 16.06
C GLY A 173 9.44 -3.36 16.81
N LEU A 174 8.17 -2.93 16.84
CA LEU A 174 7.75 -1.76 17.64
C LEU A 174 7.91 -2.01 19.14
N HIS A 175 7.57 -3.21 19.61
CA HIS A 175 7.68 -3.56 21.03
C HIS A 175 9.13 -3.63 21.53
N GLU A 176 10.06 -4.07 20.68
CA GLU A 176 11.49 -4.10 21.02
C GLU A 176 12.09 -2.68 21.13
N GLN A 177 11.67 -1.76 20.26
CA GLN A 177 12.13 -0.37 20.29
C GLN A 177 11.67 0.37 21.56
N ASP A 178 10.40 0.20 21.98
CA ASP A 178 9.87 0.82 23.20
C ASP A 178 10.56 0.32 24.48
N GLN A 179 10.97 -0.95 24.51
CA GLN A 179 11.73 -1.52 25.64
C GLN A 179 13.15 -0.96 25.72
N SER A 180 13.77 -0.63 24.58
CA SER A 180 15.09 0.00 24.55
C SER A 180 15.07 1.47 24.97
N ALA A 181 14.00 2.20 24.63
CA ALA A 181 13.84 3.62 24.96
C ALA A 181 13.48 3.88 26.43
N SER A 182 12.95 2.87 27.13
CA SER A 182 12.57 2.97 28.55
C SER A 182 13.67 2.54 29.53
N GLN A 183 14.84 2.11 29.01
CA GLN A 183 16.00 1.70 29.80
C GLN A 183 17.20 2.65 29.70
N GLY A 184 17.09 3.75 28.95
CA GLY A 184 18.11 4.81 28.81
C GLY A 184 17.69 6.12 29.48
#